data_AF-A0A6J2KN73-F1
#
_entry.id   AF-A0A6J2KN73-F1
#
_cell.length_a   1.000
_cell.length_b   1.000
_cell.length_c   1.000
_cell.angle_alpha   90.00
_cell.angle_beta   90.00
_cell.angle_gamma   90.00
#
_symmetry.space_group_name_H-M   'P 1'
#
loop_
_entity.id
_entity.type
_entity.pdbx_description
1 polymer ?
#
loop_
_entity_poly.entity_id
_entity_poly.type
_entity_poly.pdbx_seq_one_letter_code
_entity_poly.pdbx_strand_id
1 'polypeptide(L)'
;MSKRKIKVLSLSDKLKIVNAFESGKSRNEIQREFNLPESTYYKIIKSKDSIKCECSDGHGNIKRAKVSEFPNIEKCLLEWIKQTLDKNTPINGPLLKKKSKEFATKLGIQNFSASNGWLEGFKRRHDVAFKKAAGKSKSVDQGVCNHWTEDLPNLLEGYEPDDIYNAYETALLIRFY
;
A
#
# COMPACT_ATOMS: atom_id res chain seq x y z
N MET A 1 17.10 -37.17 16.14
CA MET A 1 17.47 -35.91 15.47
C MET A 1 16.42 -34.85 15.78
N SER A 2 16.80 -33.72 16.38
CA SER A 2 15.86 -32.62 16.68
C SER A 2 15.40 -31.94 15.39
N LYS A 3 14.08 -31.81 15.18
CA LYS A 3 13.53 -31.10 14.02
C LYS A 3 13.92 -29.63 14.11
N ARG A 4 14.76 -29.17 13.19
CA ARG A 4 15.23 -27.78 13.13
C ARG A 4 14.02 -26.86 12.87
N LYS A 5 13.83 -25.85 13.71
CA LYS A 5 12.78 -24.83 13.50
C LYS A 5 13.07 -24.08 12.19
N ILE A 6 12.09 -24.03 11.29
CA ILE A 6 12.19 -23.30 10.02
C ILE A 6 12.12 -21.80 10.31
N LYS A 7 13.22 -21.07 10.07
CA LYS A 7 13.24 -19.60 10.15
C LYS A 7 12.57 -19.03 8.88
N VAL A 8 11.41 -18.40 9.05
CA VAL A 8 10.72 -17.72 7.94
C VAL A 8 11.29 -16.32 7.80
N LEU A 9 12.12 -16.12 6.77
CA LEU A 9 12.75 -14.83 6.44
C LEU A 9 11.76 -13.91 5.69
N SER A 10 11.76 -12.63 6.05
CA SER A 10 11.01 -11.60 5.32
C SER A 10 11.66 -11.30 3.95
N LEU A 11 10.93 -10.64 3.05
CA LEU A 11 11.49 -10.20 1.79
C LEU A 11 12.67 -9.24 2.00
N SER A 12 12.55 -8.31 2.97
CA SER A 12 13.64 -7.42 3.37
C SER A 12 14.87 -8.16 3.89
N ASP A 13 14.70 -9.22 4.69
CA ASP A 13 15.84 -10.03 5.16
C ASP A 13 16.54 -10.75 4.01
N LYS A 14 15.75 -11.27 3.05
CA LYS A 14 16.30 -11.88 1.83
C LYS A 14 17.03 -10.87 0.96
N LEU A 15 16.52 -9.63 0.86
CA LEU A 15 17.18 -8.55 0.12
C LEU A 15 18.54 -8.21 0.75
N LYS A 16 18.63 -8.13 2.08
CA LYS A 16 19.91 -7.92 2.79
C LYS A 16 20.92 -9.02 2.45
N ILE A 17 20.47 -10.28 2.38
CA ILE A 17 21.31 -11.42 1.99
C ILE A 17 21.78 -11.30 0.54
N VAL A 18 20.90 -10.89 -0.38
CA VAL A 18 21.24 -10.66 -1.79
C VAL A 18 22.25 -9.52 -1.93
N ASN A 19 22.05 -8.40 -1.23
CA ASN A 19 22.98 -7.27 -1.26
C ASN A 19 24.34 -7.65 -0.67
N ALA A 20 24.37 -8.43 0.41
CA ALA A 20 25.60 -8.97 0.99
C ALA A 20 26.37 -9.86 0.00
N PHE A 21 25.65 -10.70 -0.75
CA PHE A 21 26.24 -11.52 -1.81
C PHE A 21 26.82 -10.67 -2.95
N GLU A 22 26.11 -9.63 -3.39
CA GLU A 22 26.58 -8.75 -4.46
C GLU A 22 27.74 -7.84 -4.03
N SER A 23 27.81 -7.49 -2.75
CA SER A 23 28.96 -6.77 -2.17
C SER A 23 30.24 -7.61 -2.06
N GLY A 24 30.20 -8.88 -2.49
CA GLY A 24 31.36 -9.77 -2.50
C GLY A 24 31.66 -10.47 -1.18
N LYS A 25 30.75 -10.42 -0.19
CA LYS A 25 30.94 -11.15 1.07
C LYS A 25 31.02 -12.66 0.82
N SER A 26 31.91 -13.31 1.54
CA SER A 26 32.06 -14.76 1.53
C SER A 26 30.76 -15.47 1.92
N ARG A 27 30.43 -16.55 1.21
CA ARG A 27 29.27 -17.43 1.53
C ARG A 27 29.22 -17.80 3.02
N ASN A 28 30.37 -18.20 3.58
CA ASN A 28 30.45 -18.63 4.97
C ASN A 28 30.19 -17.48 5.94
N GLU A 29 30.52 -16.24 5.56
CA GLU A 29 30.24 -15.06 6.35
C GLU A 29 28.74 -14.77 6.39
N ILE A 30 28.08 -14.77 5.23
CA ILE A 30 26.63 -14.57 5.10
C ILE A 30 25.85 -15.66 5.84
N GLN A 31 26.27 -16.92 5.74
CA GLN A 31 25.61 -18.02 6.43
C GLN A 31 25.72 -17.91 7.95
N ARG A 32 26.86 -17.45 8.49
CA ARG A 32 27.04 -17.21 9.92
C ARG A 32 26.22 -16.01 10.40
N GLU A 33 26.31 -14.89 9.70
CA GLU A 33 25.62 -13.63 10.04
C GLU A 33 24.10 -13.82 10.12
N PHE A 34 23.51 -14.54 9.16
CA PHE A 34 22.06 -14.73 9.08
C PHE A 34 21.57 -16.08 9.68
N ASN A 35 22.50 -16.93 10.14
CA ASN A 35 22.28 -18.30 10.59
C ASN A 35 21.49 -19.15 9.57
N LEU A 36 22.02 -19.28 8.36
CA LEU A 36 21.35 -19.88 7.21
C LEU A 36 21.88 -21.28 6.87
N PRO A 37 20.99 -22.28 6.66
CA PRO A 37 21.36 -23.53 6.02
C PRO A 37 21.83 -23.30 4.58
N GLU A 38 22.73 -24.15 4.10
CA GLU A 38 23.28 -24.10 2.74
C GLU A 38 22.20 -24.16 1.66
N SER A 39 21.21 -25.04 1.83
CA SER A 39 20.06 -25.14 0.93
C SER A 39 19.19 -23.88 0.88
N THR A 40 19.18 -23.08 1.94
CA THR A 40 18.42 -21.82 2.00
C THR A 40 19.18 -20.70 1.32
N TYR A 41 20.50 -20.63 1.54
CA TYR A 41 21.38 -19.68 0.86
C TYR A 41 21.24 -19.80 -0.66
N TYR A 42 21.46 -20.99 -1.21
CA TYR A 42 21.39 -21.19 -2.67
C TYR A 42 20.01 -20.89 -3.26
N LYS A 43 18.92 -21.20 -2.54
CA LYS A 43 17.56 -20.85 -2.98
C LYS A 43 17.34 -19.34 -3.06
N ILE A 44 17.86 -18.58 -2.09
CA ILE A 44 17.76 -17.11 -2.06
C ILE A 44 18.56 -16.51 -3.20
N ILE A 45 19.82 -16.94 -3.38
CA ILE A 45 20.67 -16.45 -4.48
C ILE A 45 20.09 -16.79 -5.86
N LYS A 46 19.52 -17.99 -6.02
CA LYS A 46 18.84 -18.39 -7.27
C LYS A 46 17.64 -17.50 -7.59
N SER A 47 16.96 -16.95 -6.58
CA SER A 47 15.76 -16.13 -6.73
C SER A 47 16.03 -14.63 -6.58
N LYS A 48 17.30 -14.20 -6.67
CA LYS A 48 17.74 -12.83 -6.35
C LYS A 48 17.00 -11.74 -7.14
N ASP A 49 16.75 -11.98 -8.42
CA ASP A 49 16.13 -10.99 -9.32
C ASP A 49 14.65 -10.78 -8.97
N SER A 50 13.93 -11.88 -8.67
CA SER A 50 12.54 -11.83 -8.19
C SER A 50 12.45 -11.07 -6.85
N ILE A 51 13.38 -11.35 -5.93
CA ILE A 51 13.40 -10.71 -4.59
C ILE A 51 13.64 -9.20 -4.71
N LYS A 52 14.49 -8.75 -5.63
CA LYS A 52 14.73 -7.33 -5.88
C LYS A 52 13.48 -6.62 -6.42
N CYS A 53 12.86 -7.18 -7.46
CA CYS A 53 11.63 -6.62 -8.04
C CYS A 53 10.49 -6.56 -7.01
N GLU A 54 10.25 -7.64 -6.27
CA GLU A 54 9.18 -7.68 -5.27
C GLU A 54 9.43 -6.67 -4.12
N CYS A 55 10.69 -6.33 -3.81
CA CYS A 55 10.99 -5.38 -2.74
C CYS A 55 10.81 -3.92 -3.16
N SER A 56 11.06 -3.59 -4.44
CA SER A 56 10.79 -2.25 -4.97
C SER A 56 9.30 -1.89 -4.98
N ASP A 57 8.42 -2.89 -5.05
CA ASP A 57 6.96 -2.70 -5.02
C ASP A 57 6.37 -2.45 -3.61
N GLY A 58 7.22 -2.14 -2.62
CA GLY A 58 6.78 -1.79 -1.26
C GLY A 58 6.46 -3.01 -0.36
N HIS A 59 6.80 -4.22 -0.79
CA HIS A 59 6.46 -5.47 -0.08
C HIS A 59 7.50 -5.94 0.96
N GLY A 60 8.34 -5.05 1.50
CA GLY A 60 9.49 -5.44 2.35
C GLY A 60 9.16 -6.37 3.54
N ASN A 61 8.05 -6.12 4.23
CA ASN A 61 7.61 -6.92 5.38
C ASN A 61 6.93 -8.25 5.03
N ILE A 62 6.69 -8.54 3.74
CA ILE A 62 5.96 -9.72 3.31
C ILE A 62 6.87 -10.96 3.40
N LYS A 63 6.49 -11.95 4.21
CA LYS A 63 7.23 -13.22 4.39
C LYS A 63 6.95 -14.25 3.30
N ARG A 64 5.81 -14.13 2.61
CA ARG A 64 5.42 -14.92 1.42
C ARG A 64 4.59 -14.04 0.50
N ALA A 65 5.04 -13.80 -0.74
CA ALA A 65 4.18 -13.28 -1.78
C ALA A 65 3.08 -14.32 -2.04
N LYS A 66 1.86 -14.07 -1.56
CA LYS A 66 0.72 -14.92 -1.90
C LYS A 66 0.29 -14.46 -3.30
N VAL A 67 0.69 -15.20 -4.32
CA VAL A 67 0.29 -14.97 -5.71
C VAL A 67 -1.23 -14.85 -5.73
N SER A 68 -1.73 -13.76 -6.31
CA SER A 68 -3.17 -13.58 -6.46
C SER A 68 -3.72 -14.70 -7.33
N GLU A 69 -4.89 -15.22 -6.98
CA GLU A 69 -5.62 -16.17 -7.83
C GLU A 69 -6.05 -15.52 -9.17
N PHE A 70 -6.09 -14.19 -9.22
CA PHE A 70 -6.52 -13.43 -10.40
C PHE A 70 -5.60 -12.23 -10.69
N PRO A 71 -4.33 -12.46 -11.08
CA PRO A 71 -3.35 -11.39 -11.25
C PRO A 71 -3.73 -10.39 -12.35
N ASN A 72 -4.36 -10.87 -13.43
CA ASN A 72 -4.81 -10.03 -14.54
C ASN A 72 -5.91 -9.04 -14.12
N ILE A 73 -6.85 -9.49 -13.27
CA ILE A 73 -7.91 -8.63 -12.73
C ILE A 73 -7.30 -7.56 -11.83
N GLU A 74 -6.35 -7.94 -10.97
CA GLU A 74 -5.67 -6.99 -10.08
C GLU A 74 -4.89 -5.94 -10.86
N LYS A 75 -4.16 -6.34 -11.92
CA LYS A 75 -3.41 -5.41 -12.77
C LYS A 75 -4.32 -4.35 -13.39
N CYS A 76 -5.40 -4.75 -14.06
CA CYS A 76 -6.37 -3.82 -14.64
C CYS A 76 -7.01 -2.91 -13.59
N LEU A 77 -7.29 -3.47 -12.40
CA LEU A 77 -7.88 -2.72 -11.31
C LEU A 77 -6.94 -1.66 -10.75
N LEU A 78 -5.64 -1.95 -10.64
CA LEU A 78 -4.63 -0.98 -10.21
C LEU A 78 -4.46 0.16 -11.22
N GLU A 79 -4.42 -0.14 -12.51
CA GLU A 79 -4.38 0.90 -13.55
C GLU A 79 -5.60 1.80 -13.48
N TRP A 80 -6.78 1.22 -13.26
CA TRP A 80 -8.01 1.98 -13.08
C TRP A 80 -8.01 2.82 -11.81
N ILE A 81 -7.47 2.30 -10.69
CA ILE A 81 -7.32 3.07 -9.45
C ILE A 81 -6.44 4.30 -9.69
N LYS A 82 -5.29 4.15 -10.37
CA LYS A 82 -4.39 5.26 -10.71
C LYS A 82 -5.13 6.35 -11.49
N GLN A 83 -5.83 5.97 -12.56
CA GLN A 83 -6.63 6.90 -13.38
C GLN A 83 -7.78 7.58 -12.63
N THR A 84 -8.31 6.94 -11.58
CA THR A 84 -9.46 7.44 -10.81
C THR A 84 -9.03 8.36 -9.68
N LEU A 85 -7.85 8.11 -9.10
CA LEU A 85 -7.22 9.01 -8.12
C LEU A 85 -6.90 10.37 -8.74
N ASP A 86 -6.42 10.41 -9.98
CA ASP A 86 -6.18 11.65 -10.74
C ASP A 86 -7.45 12.51 -10.90
N LYS A 87 -8.63 11.87 -10.81
CA LYS A 87 -9.94 12.52 -10.92
C LYS A 87 -10.59 12.84 -9.57
N ASN A 88 -9.83 12.74 -8.47
CA ASN A 88 -10.29 13.00 -7.09
C ASN A 88 -11.58 12.24 -6.68
N THR A 89 -11.90 11.12 -7.34
CA THR A 89 -13.08 10.33 -6.96
C THR A 89 -12.74 9.46 -5.75
N PRO A 90 -13.52 9.53 -4.66
CA PRO A 90 -13.28 8.66 -3.51
C PRO A 90 -13.54 7.20 -3.89
N ILE A 91 -12.49 6.38 -3.85
CA ILE A 91 -12.58 4.95 -4.14
C ILE A 91 -13.01 4.22 -2.87
N ASN A 92 -14.13 3.50 -2.95
CA ASN A 92 -14.66 2.68 -1.85
C ASN A 92 -14.68 1.19 -2.21
N GLY A 93 -14.83 0.34 -1.19
CA GLY A 93 -14.85 -1.11 -1.34
C GLY A 93 -15.92 -1.63 -2.30
N PRO A 94 -17.19 -1.20 -2.22
CA PRO A 94 -18.23 -1.61 -3.15
C PRO A 94 -17.93 -1.25 -4.61
N LEU A 95 -17.37 -0.06 -4.86
CA LEU A 95 -16.98 0.39 -6.19
C LEU A 95 -15.86 -0.49 -6.77
N LEU A 96 -14.84 -0.80 -5.96
CA LEU A 96 -13.77 -1.72 -6.33
C LEU A 96 -14.29 -3.11 -6.69
N LYS A 97 -15.26 -3.64 -5.91
CA LYS A 97 -15.90 -4.92 -6.24
C LYS A 97 -16.63 -4.85 -7.57
N LYS A 98 -17.46 -3.84 -7.79
CA LYS A 98 -18.19 -3.66 -9.05
C LYS A 98 -17.22 -3.60 -10.23
N LYS A 99 -16.16 -2.80 -10.12
CA LYS A 99 -15.15 -2.66 -11.17
C LYS A 99 -14.36 -3.94 -11.42
N SER A 100 -14.00 -4.66 -10.36
CA SER A 100 -13.31 -5.95 -10.48
C SER A 100 -14.15 -7.00 -11.21
N LYS A 101 -15.48 -7.00 -10.99
CA LYS A 101 -16.41 -7.88 -11.74
C LYS A 101 -16.51 -7.48 -13.21
N GLU A 102 -16.57 -6.18 -13.52
CA GLU A 102 -16.53 -5.70 -14.90
C GLU A 102 -15.26 -6.16 -15.62
N PHE A 103 -14.09 -6.07 -14.96
CA PHE A 103 -12.84 -6.58 -15.52
C PHE A 103 -12.85 -8.10 -15.68
N ALA A 104 -13.42 -8.84 -14.73
CA ALA A 104 -13.57 -10.28 -14.85
C ALA A 104 -14.39 -10.66 -16.09
N THR A 105 -15.53 -9.98 -16.33
CA THR A 105 -16.36 -10.19 -17.51
C THR A 105 -15.59 -9.88 -18.81
N LYS A 106 -14.87 -8.76 -18.85
CA LYS A 106 -14.06 -8.37 -20.03
C LYS A 106 -12.93 -9.34 -20.33
N LEU A 107 -12.36 -9.97 -19.29
CA LEU A 107 -11.30 -10.96 -19.42
C LEU A 107 -11.84 -12.39 -19.61
N GLY A 108 -13.16 -12.59 -19.65
CA GLY A 108 -13.78 -13.92 -19.79
C GLY A 108 -13.66 -14.81 -18.54
N ILE A 109 -13.35 -14.24 -17.38
CA ILE A 109 -13.18 -14.98 -16.12
C ILE A 109 -14.52 -15.09 -15.41
N GLN A 110 -15.17 -16.26 -15.47
CA GLN A 110 -16.50 -16.46 -14.87
C GLN A 110 -16.48 -16.82 -13.38
N ASN A 111 -15.36 -17.35 -12.87
CA ASN A 111 -15.26 -17.84 -11.48
C ASN A 111 -14.91 -16.74 -10.46
N PHE A 112 -14.99 -15.47 -10.85
CA PHE A 112 -14.59 -14.37 -9.99
C PHE A 112 -15.78 -13.74 -9.25
N SER A 113 -15.83 -13.91 -7.93
CA SER A 113 -16.96 -13.45 -7.10
C SER A 113 -16.76 -12.07 -6.46
N ALA A 114 -15.56 -11.49 -6.54
CA ALA A 114 -15.16 -10.27 -5.81
C ALA A 114 -15.50 -10.35 -4.29
N SER A 115 -15.17 -11.48 -3.67
CA SER A 115 -15.47 -11.74 -2.25
C SER A 115 -14.83 -10.71 -1.32
N ASN A 116 -15.37 -10.58 -0.10
CA ASN A 116 -14.76 -9.74 0.94
C ASN A 116 -13.30 -10.14 1.20
N GLY A 117 -13.03 -11.44 1.31
CA GLY A 117 -11.68 -11.95 1.55
C GLY A 117 -10.71 -11.63 0.41
N TRP A 118 -11.17 -11.68 -0.84
CA TRP A 118 -10.36 -11.27 -1.99
C TRP A 118 -10.05 -9.76 -1.94
N LEU A 119 -11.04 -8.93 -1.65
CA LEU A 119 -10.88 -7.47 -1.56
C LEU A 119 -9.91 -7.06 -0.44
N GLU A 120 -10.02 -7.66 0.75
CA GLU A 120 -9.07 -7.41 1.85
C GLU A 120 -7.66 -7.90 1.48
N GLY A 121 -7.56 -9.05 0.79
CA GLY A 121 -6.30 -9.53 0.24
C GLY A 121 -5.68 -8.57 -0.76
N PHE A 122 -6.50 -8.02 -1.67
CA PHE A 122 -6.09 -7.04 -2.67
C PHE A 122 -5.56 -5.77 -2.01
N LYS A 123 -6.30 -5.21 -1.04
CA LYS A 123 -5.86 -4.02 -0.29
C LYS A 123 -4.53 -4.24 0.40
N ARG A 124 -4.38 -5.37 1.10
CA ARG A 124 -3.15 -5.71 1.81
C ARG A 124 -1.97 -5.94 0.87
N ARG A 125 -2.19 -6.52 -0.31
CA ARG A 125 -1.14 -6.72 -1.31
C ARG A 125 -0.66 -5.38 -1.86
N HIS A 126 -1.57 -4.49 -2.21
CA HIS A 126 -1.25 -3.26 -2.95
C HIS A 126 -1.22 -2.00 -2.08
N ASP A 127 -1.16 -2.17 -0.76
CA ASP A 127 -1.21 -1.10 0.25
C ASP A 127 -2.34 -0.08 0.01
N VAL A 128 -3.48 -0.56 -0.50
CA VAL A 128 -4.65 0.29 -0.78
C VAL A 128 -5.41 0.50 0.52
N ALA A 129 -5.07 1.58 1.22
CA ALA A 129 -5.83 2.03 2.38
C ALA A 129 -7.02 2.91 1.94
N PHE A 130 -8.23 2.52 2.32
CA PHE A 130 -9.35 3.44 2.29
C PHE A 130 -9.20 4.42 3.44
N LYS A 131 -8.50 5.54 3.19
CA LYS A 131 -8.60 6.68 4.10
C LYS A 131 -10.03 7.19 3.97
N LYS A 132 -10.80 7.13 5.06
CA LYS A 132 -12.03 7.93 5.17
C LYS A 132 -11.55 9.36 4.86
N ALA A 133 -12.12 10.01 3.86
CA ALA A 133 -11.85 11.40 3.62
C ALA A 133 -12.34 12.16 4.85
N ALA A 134 -11.47 12.31 5.86
CA ALA A 134 -11.61 13.35 6.87
C ALA A 134 -11.63 14.63 6.05
N GLY A 135 -12.76 15.33 6.10
CA GLY A 135 -13.18 16.36 5.16
C GLY A 135 -12.02 17.04 4.47
N LYS A 136 -11.61 16.52 3.31
CA LYS A 136 -10.88 17.34 2.37
C LYS A 136 -11.96 18.28 1.88
N SER A 137 -11.90 19.50 2.39
CA SER A 137 -12.53 20.65 1.76
C SER A 137 -12.46 20.43 0.25
N LYS A 138 -13.61 20.59 -0.42
CA LYS A 138 -13.66 20.71 -1.89
C LYS A 138 -12.43 21.52 -2.27
N SER A 139 -11.61 21.02 -3.21
CA SER A 139 -10.48 21.79 -3.74
C SER A 139 -10.94 23.22 -3.95
N VAL A 140 -10.55 24.11 -3.03
CA VAL A 140 -10.89 25.52 -3.14
C VAL A 140 -10.11 25.99 -4.34
N ASP A 141 -10.78 26.70 -5.24
CA ASP A 141 -10.14 27.24 -6.42
C ASP A 141 -8.85 27.96 -6.02
N GLN A 142 -7.76 27.76 -6.77
CA GLN A 142 -6.46 28.32 -6.40
C GLN A 142 -6.53 29.85 -6.33
N GLY A 143 -7.39 30.50 -7.13
CA GLY A 143 -7.65 31.94 -7.06
C GLY A 143 -8.33 32.35 -5.76
N VAL A 144 -9.25 31.55 -5.25
CA VAL A 144 -9.89 31.78 -3.93
C VAL A 144 -8.87 31.59 -2.80
N CYS A 145 -8.02 30.56 -2.86
CA CYS A 145 -6.93 30.40 -1.88
C CYS A 145 -5.95 31.56 -1.91
N ASN A 146 -5.58 32.06 -3.09
CA ASN A 146 -4.64 33.18 -3.21
C ASN A 146 -5.25 34.47 -2.65
N HIS A 147 -6.53 34.76 -2.97
CA HIS A 147 -7.28 35.88 -2.39
C HIS A 147 -7.31 35.82 -0.85
N TRP A 148 -7.66 34.67 -0.28
CA TRP A 148 -7.64 34.52 1.18
C TRP A 148 -6.23 34.59 1.77
N THR A 149 -5.18 34.21 1.03
CA THR A 149 -3.79 34.34 1.51
C THR A 149 -3.35 35.80 1.60
N GLU A 150 -3.86 36.66 0.72
CA GLU A 150 -3.60 38.10 0.72
C GLU A 150 -4.44 38.86 1.77
N ASP A 151 -5.71 38.46 1.96
CA ASP A 151 -6.65 39.17 2.84
C ASP A 151 -6.64 38.69 4.30
N LEU A 152 -6.26 37.43 4.57
CA LEU A 152 -6.25 36.89 5.92
C LEU A 152 -5.28 37.64 6.86
N PRO A 153 -4.06 38.03 6.46
CA PRO A 153 -3.19 38.84 7.32
C PRO A 153 -3.80 40.20 7.67
N ASN A 154 -4.49 40.84 6.72
CA ASN A 154 -5.16 42.12 6.96
C ASN A 154 -6.37 41.97 7.89
N LEU A 155 -7.11 40.86 7.78
CA LEU A 155 -8.26 40.58 8.64
C LEU A 155 -7.85 40.23 10.08
N LEU A 156 -6.67 39.63 10.24
CA LEU A 156 -6.10 39.27 11.55
C LEU A 156 -5.29 40.43 12.17
N GLU A 157 -5.12 41.55 11.46
CA GLU A 157 -4.44 42.73 11.98
C GLU A 157 -5.25 43.32 13.16
N GLY A 158 -4.67 43.26 14.36
CA GLY A 158 -5.29 43.76 15.59
C GLY A 158 -5.88 42.68 16.51
N TYR A 159 -5.82 41.40 16.14
CA TYR A 159 -6.17 40.28 17.02
C TYR A 159 -4.92 39.59 17.56
N GLU A 160 -4.90 39.26 18.86
CA GLU A 160 -3.84 38.44 19.42
C GLU A 160 -4.00 36.98 18.94
N PRO A 161 -2.91 36.20 18.81
CA PRO A 161 -2.99 34.80 18.37
C PRO A 161 -3.93 33.93 19.22
N ASP A 162 -4.07 34.25 20.51
CA ASP A 162 -4.96 33.55 21.45
C ASP A 162 -6.45 33.84 21.22
N ASP A 163 -6.79 34.86 20.42
CA ASP A 163 -8.17 35.24 20.06
C ASP A 163 -8.61 34.67 18.69
N ILE A 164 -7.73 33.93 18.01
CA ILE A 164 -8.01 33.38 16.67
C ILE A 164 -8.53 31.95 16.78
N TYR A 165 -9.84 31.78 16.64
CA TYR A 165 -10.49 30.47 16.68
C TYR A 165 -10.90 29.98 15.29
N ASN A 166 -10.50 28.76 14.93
CA ASN A 166 -11.03 28.08 13.76
C ASN A 166 -12.26 27.25 14.15
N ALA A 167 -13.43 27.60 13.61
CA ALA A 167 -14.65 26.83 13.75
C ALA A 167 -14.94 26.06 12.46
N TYR A 168 -15.15 24.74 12.58
CA TYR A 168 -15.64 23.91 11.48
C TYR A 168 -16.85 23.10 11.95
N GLU A 169 -17.79 22.85 11.05
CA GLU A 169 -19.00 22.10 11.36
C GLU A 169 -18.66 20.61 11.62
N THR A 170 -18.76 20.18 12.88
CA THR A 170 -18.67 18.76 13.26
C THR A 170 -20.06 18.18 13.44
N ALA A 171 -20.51 17.34 12.50
CA ALA A 171 -21.71 16.53 12.71
C ALA A 171 -21.45 15.47 13.81
N LEU A 172 -22.14 15.59 14.93
CA LEU A 172 -22.15 14.60 16.03
C LEU A 172 -22.81 13.30 15.56
N LEU A 173 -22.11 12.16 15.69
CA LEU A 173 -22.67 10.83 15.45
C LEU A 173 -22.75 10.06 16.77
N ILE A 174 -23.96 9.91 17.30
CA ILE A 174 -24.27 9.07 18.46
C ILE A 174 -24.05 7.61 18.08
N ARG A 175 -23.27 6.87 18.89
CA ARG A 175 -23.00 5.44 18.70
C ARG A 175 -23.84 4.65 19.70
N PHE A 176 -24.72 3.77 19.21
CA PHE A 176 -25.30 2.72 20.05
C PHE A 176 -24.33 1.52 20.09
N TYR A 177 -24.18 0.96 21.29
CA TYR A 177 -23.25 -0.13 21.63
C TYR A 177 -23.63 -1.45 20.95
#